data_AF-A0A6I2QVY8-F1
#
_entry.id   AF-A0A6I2QVY8-F1
#
_cell.length_a   1.000
_cell.length_b   1.000
_cell.length_c   1.000
_cell.angle_alpha   90.00
_cell.angle_beta   90.00
_cell.angle_gamma   90.00
#
_symmetry.space_group_name_H-M   'P 1'
#
loop_
_entity.id
_entity.type
_entity.pdbx_description
1 polymer ?
#
loop_
_entity_poly.entity_id
_entity_poly.type
_entity_poly.pdbx_seq_one_letter_code
_entity_poly.pdbx_strand_id
1 'polypeptide(L)'
;KNADQDKKDAYDKAIEDAKKVLENKDATQEEVDKAKDALKAAEEALNGKATQEVDADKVDPAVPGKTKVEDPSNLTKDEKEKVKEAVEKANKDKFPQGTKVEIGNDGSATITYPDGSKDTIKGSDLVEKIADAPTRPSKPSKPSKQDKPAKNLPKAGIESEAMMMAAAALSTLGGLYVSKKKKEDER
;
A
#
# COMPACT_ATOMS: atom_id res chain seq x y z
N LYS A 1 38.62 7.13 8.35
CA LYS A 1 38.68 6.28 7.14
C LYS A 1 37.35 6.43 6.43
N ASN A 2 37.37 6.79 5.15
CA ASN A 2 36.16 6.98 4.36
C ASN A 2 35.90 5.69 3.58
N ALA A 3 35.17 4.75 4.20
CA ALA A 3 34.95 3.43 3.63
C ALA A 3 34.28 3.48 2.23
N ASP A 4 33.58 4.56 1.91
CA ASP A 4 32.96 4.76 0.60
C ASP A 4 33.96 5.26 -0.46
N GLN A 5 35.01 5.98 -0.05
CA GLN A 5 36.09 6.36 -0.96
C GLN A 5 36.94 5.15 -1.32
N ASP A 6 37.34 4.34 -0.34
CA ASP A 6 38.16 3.15 -0.56
C ASP A 6 37.47 2.16 -1.53
N LYS A 7 36.14 2.07 -1.49
CA LYS A 7 35.32 1.25 -2.42
C LYS A 7 35.27 1.83 -3.83
N LYS A 8 35.14 3.15 -3.97
CA LYS A 8 35.18 3.84 -5.27
C LYS A 8 36.55 3.67 -5.93
N ASP A 9 37.61 3.86 -5.16
CA ASP A 9 38.99 3.70 -5.64
C ASP A 9 39.25 2.25 -6.10
N ALA A 10 38.70 1.25 -5.39
CA ALA A 10 38.79 -0.15 -5.80
C ALA A 10 38.04 -0.44 -7.11
N TYR A 11 36.87 0.17 -7.33
CA TYR A 11 36.13 0.07 -8.58
C TYR A 11 36.86 0.73 -9.74
N ASP A 12 37.36 1.95 -9.55
CA ASP A 12 38.14 2.67 -10.56
C ASP A 12 39.38 1.87 -10.98
N LYS A 13 40.08 1.27 -10.00
CA LYS A 13 41.22 0.38 -10.26
C LYS A 13 40.83 -0.87 -11.06
N ALA A 14 39.71 -1.51 -10.74
CA ALA A 14 39.25 -2.69 -11.48
C ALA A 14 38.92 -2.35 -12.95
N ILE A 15 38.36 -1.16 -13.20
CA ILE A 15 38.09 -0.65 -14.55
C ILE A 15 39.39 -0.39 -15.31
N GLU A 16 40.42 0.17 -14.67
CA GLU A 16 41.73 0.35 -15.31
C GLU A 16 42.39 -0.99 -15.67
N ASP A 17 42.35 -1.97 -14.78
CA ASP A 17 42.96 -3.28 -15.02
C ASP A 17 42.20 -4.03 -16.14
N ALA A 18 40.87 -3.92 -16.19
CA ALA A 18 40.08 -4.47 -17.30
C ALA A 18 40.39 -3.79 -18.64
N LYS A 19 40.60 -2.47 -18.67
CA LYS A 19 41.03 -1.76 -19.89
C LYS A 19 42.39 -2.22 -20.38
N LYS A 20 43.37 -2.43 -19.48
CA LYS A 20 44.69 -2.96 -19.84
C LYS A 20 44.60 -4.36 -20.47
N VAL A 21 43.76 -5.22 -19.92
CA VAL A 21 43.52 -6.56 -20.48
C VAL A 21 42.86 -6.46 -21.86
N LEU A 22 41.92 -5.53 -22.05
CA LEU A 22 41.24 -5.32 -23.33
C LEU A 22 42.16 -4.71 -24.41
N GLU A 23 43.12 -3.89 -24.01
CA GLU A 23 44.14 -3.30 -24.90
C GLU A 23 45.27 -4.30 -25.23
N ASN A 24 45.47 -5.33 -24.40
CA ASN A 24 46.45 -6.39 -24.65
C ASN A 24 45.89 -7.44 -25.64
N LYS A 25 46.44 -7.45 -26.86
CA LYS A 25 46.04 -8.39 -27.91
C LYS A 25 46.42 -9.85 -27.62
N ASP A 26 47.37 -10.06 -26.73
CA ASP A 26 47.85 -11.37 -26.29
C ASP A 26 47.29 -11.76 -24.92
N ALA A 27 46.27 -11.03 -24.43
CA ALA A 27 45.63 -11.31 -23.16
C ALA A 27 45.16 -12.77 -23.10
N THR A 28 45.57 -13.45 -22.04
CA THR A 28 45.14 -14.82 -21.78
C THR A 28 43.71 -14.84 -21.25
N GLN A 29 43.02 -15.96 -21.43
CA GLN A 29 41.67 -16.14 -20.86
C GLN A 29 41.68 -15.97 -19.34
N GLU A 30 42.76 -16.39 -18.66
CA GLU A 30 42.90 -16.24 -17.22
C GLU A 30 42.99 -14.76 -16.79
N GLU A 31 43.65 -13.90 -17.58
CA GLU A 31 43.69 -12.45 -17.31
C GLU A 31 42.34 -11.78 -17.54
N VAL A 32 41.62 -12.22 -18.58
CA VAL A 32 40.24 -11.77 -18.85
C VAL A 32 39.30 -12.18 -17.70
N ASP A 33 39.42 -13.40 -17.20
CA ASP A 33 38.57 -13.91 -16.12
C ASP A 33 38.91 -13.21 -14.79
N LYS A 34 40.20 -13.02 -14.48
CA LYS A 34 40.63 -12.24 -13.30
C LYS A 34 40.13 -10.80 -13.34
N ALA A 35 40.16 -10.15 -14.50
CA ALA A 35 39.65 -8.79 -14.65
C ALA A 35 38.13 -8.73 -14.45
N LYS A 36 37.37 -9.72 -14.96
CA LYS A 36 35.93 -9.83 -14.73
C LYS A 36 35.60 -10.09 -13.26
N ASP A 37 36.31 -10.99 -12.61
CA ASP A 37 36.11 -11.31 -11.20
C ASP A 37 36.43 -10.09 -10.31
N ALA A 38 37.49 -9.36 -10.63
CA ALA A 38 37.84 -8.12 -9.93
C ALA A 38 36.78 -7.04 -10.13
N LEU A 39 36.25 -6.87 -11.34
CA LEU A 39 35.14 -5.95 -11.61
C LEU A 39 33.90 -6.35 -10.82
N LYS A 40 33.51 -7.62 -10.85
CA LYS A 40 32.34 -8.12 -10.12
C LYS A 40 32.49 -7.94 -8.61
N ALA A 41 33.65 -8.26 -8.05
CA ALA A 41 33.92 -8.08 -6.63
C ALA A 41 33.92 -6.59 -6.23
N ALA A 42 34.47 -5.71 -7.08
CA ALA A 42 34.44 -4.28 -6.85
C ALA A 42 33.02 -3.71 -6.99
N GLU A 43 32.22 -4.21 -7.94
CA GLU A 43 30.79 -3.91 -8.07
C GLU A 43 30.02 -4.38 -6.85
N GLU A 44 30.24 -5.59 -6.33
CA GLU A 44 29.60 -6.08 -5.11
C GLU A 44 30.03 -5.27 -3.87
N ALA A 45 31.28 -4.83 -3.82
CA ALA A 45 31.79 -3.99 -2.73
C ALA A 45 31.24 -2.55 -2.79
N LEU A 46 31.09 -2.00 -4.01
CA LEU A 46 30.49 -0.68 -4.27
C LEU A 46 28.96 -0.73 -4.07
N ASN A 47 28.33 -1.78 -4.60
CA ASN A 47 26.92 -2.14 -4.45
C ASN A 47 26.70 -3.05 -3.25
N GLY A 48 27.37 -2.81 -2.12
CA GLY A 48 27.09 -3.49 -0.84
C GLY A 48 25.64 -3.35 -0.34
N LYS A 49 24.78 -2.69 -1.13
CA LYS A 49 23.33 -2.85 -1.17
C LYS A 49 23.01 -3.72 -2.38
N ALA A 50 23.07 -5.04 -2.21
CA ALA A 50 22.71 -6.00 -3.23
C ALA A 50 21.42 -5.59 -3.95
N THR A 51 21.28 -6.01 -5.20
CA THR A 51 20.00 -6.36 -5.83
C THR A 51 19.30 -7.50 -5.07
N GLN A 52 19.30 -7.44 -3.73
CA GLN A 52 18.23 -8.01 -2.93
C GLN A 52 17.01 -7.19 -3.29
N GLU A 53 16.04 -7.83 -3.93
CA GLU A 53 14.70 -7.27 -4.06
C GLU A 53 14.29 -6.70 -2.70
N VAL A 54 14.19 -5.38 -2.63
CA VAL A 54 13.82 -4.69 -1.40
C VAL A 54 12.33 -4.87 -1.15
N ASP A 55 11.90 -4.65 0.08
CA ASP A 55 10.48 -4.76 0.43
C ASP A 55 9.62 -3.83 -0.45
N ALA A 56 10.13 -2.64 -0.80
CA ALA A 56 9.48 -1.73 -1.75
C ALA A 56 9.29 -2.29 -3.16
N ASP A 57 10.12 -3.23 -3.62
CA ASP A 57 9.96 -3.85 -4.94
C ASP A 57 8.91 -4.98 -4.92
N LYS A 58 8.63 -5.53 -3.73
CA LYS A 58 7.73 -6.68 -3.53
C LYS A 58 6.34 -6.27 -3.06
N VAL A 59 6.26 -5.19 -2.29
CA VAL A 59 5.03 -4.68 -1.72
C VAL A 59 4.48 -3.63 -2.67
N ASP A 60 3.23 -3.82 -3.10
CA ASP A 60 2.45 -2.79 -3.79
C ASP A 60 1.41 -2.23 -2.81
N PRO A 61 1.65 -1.03 -2.22
CA PRO A 61 0.75 -0.41 -1.27
C PRO A 61 -0.61 -0.08 -1.90
N ALA A 62 -1.67 -0.62 -1.30
CA ALA A 62 -3.03 -0.26 -1.65
C ALA A 62 -3.31 1.21 -1.29
N VAL A 63 -3.85 1.95 -2.25
CA VAL A 63 -4.33 3.32 -2.04
C VAL A 63 -5.75 3.27 -1.47
N PRO A 64 -6.00 3.78 -0.25
CA PRO A 64 -7.33 3.88 0.32
C PRO A 64 -8.20 4.91 -0.41
N GLY A 65 -9.48 5.01 -0.05
CA GLY A 65 -10.33 6.10 -0.52
C GLY A 65 -9.83 7.48 -0.03
N LYS A 66 -10.14 8.53 -0.80
CA LYS A 66 -9.68 9.90 -0.50
C LYS A 66 -10.32 10.46 0.76
N THR A 67 -9.49 11.09 1.59
CA THR A 67 -9.92 11.85 2.76
C THR A 67 -10.19 13.30 2.36
N LYS A 68 -11.35 13.82 2.74
CA LYS A 68 -11.70 15.21 2.51
C LYS A 68 -11.00 16.10 3.53
N VAL A 69 -10.25 17.08 3.04
CA VAL A 69 -9.47 18.02 3.86
C VAL A 69 -9.71 19.44 3.40
N GLU A 70 -9.51 20.41 4.29
CA GLU A 70 -9.70 21.83 3.96
C GLU A 70 -8.61 22.34 3.00
N ASP A 71 -7.35 22.00 3.29
CA ASP A 71 -6.19 22.34 2.47
C ASP A 71 -5.31 21.10 2.21
N PRO A 72 -5.41 20.48 1.03
CA PRO A 72 -4.58 19.33 0.66
C PRO A 72 -3.08 19.58 0.68
N SER A 73 -2.63 20.84 0.62
CA SER A 73 -1.21 21.19 0.67
C SER A 73 -0.70 21.45 2.09
N ASN A 74 -1.60 21.49 3.08
CA ASN A 74 -1.27 21.80 4.47
C ASN A 74 -2.22 21.11 5.46
N LEU A 75 -2.07 19.79 5.60
CA LEU A 75 -2.88 19.00 6.52
C LEU A 75 -2.59 19.37 7.98
N THR A 76 -3.66 19.48 8.76
CA THR A 76 -3.61 19.53 10.22
C THR A 76 -3.17 18.20 10.82
N LYS A 77 -2.76 18.21 12.10
CA LYS A 77 -2.35 16.99 12.81
C LYS A 77 -3.46 15.91 12.78
N ASP A 78 -4.70 16.32 12.99
CA ASP A 78 -5.86 15.43 13.04
C ASP A 78 -6.18 14.85 11.65
N GLU A 79 -6.02 15.63 10.58
CA GLU A 79 -6.18 15.14 9.20
C GLU A 79 -5.07 14.14 8.84
N LYS A 80 -3.82 14.40 9.25
CA LYS A 80 -2.71 13.46 9.06
C LYS A 80 -2.96 12.13 9.76
N GLU A 81 -3.51 12.16 10.97
CA GLU A 81 -3.85 10.94 11.72
C GLU A 81 -4.93 10.12 10.98
N LYS A 82 -5.98 10.77 10.48
CA LYS A 82 -7.03 10.10 9.69
C LYS A 82 -6.48 9.47 8.40
N VAL A 83 -5.63 10.20 7.67
CA VAL A 83 -5.00 9.68 6.44
C VAL A 83 -4.07 8.51 6.78
N LYS A 84 -3.29 8.61 7.86
CA LYS A 84 -2.41 7.54 8.34
C LYS A 84 -3.20 6.29 8.70
N GLU A 85 -4.27 6.41 9.47
CA GLU A 85 -5.14 5.29 9.84
C GLU A 85 -5.78 4.64 8.61
N ALA A 86 -6.22 5.43 7.63
CA ALA A 86 -6.79 4.91 6.38
C ALA A 86 -5.76 4.11 5.58
N VAL A 87 -4.53 4.62 5.44
CA VAL A 87 -3.41 3.94 4.76
C VAL A 87 -3.03 2.66 5.51
N GLU A 88 -2.84 2.72 6.82
CA GLU A 88 -2.51 1.53 7.62
C GLU A 88 -3.61 0.48 7.55
N LYS A 89 -4.89 0.88 7.63
CA LYS A 89 -6.03 -0.04 7.56
C LYS A 89 -6.16 -0.74 6.21
N ALA A 90 -5.91 -0.03 5.11
CA ALA A 90 -5.94 -0.62 3.77
C ALA A 90 -4.77 -1.59 3.51
N ASN A 91 -3.68 -1.49 4.28
CA ASN A 91 -2.43 -2.20 4.04
C ASN A 91 -1.99 -3.14 5.17
N LYS A 92 -2.83 -3.41 6.18
CA LYS A 92 -2.46 -4.24 7.35
C LYS A 92 -1.87 -5.59 6.99
N ASP A 93 -2.36 -6.22 5.93
CA ASP A 93 -1.94 -7.57 5.50
C ASP A 93 -0.79 -7.56 4.48
N LYS A 94 -0.42 -6.38 3.97
CA LYS A 94 0.63 -6.19 2.95
C LYS A 94 1.95 -5.73 3.55
N PHE A 95 1.90 -5.02 4.68
CA PHE A 95 3.10 -4.45 5.28
C PHE A 95 3.87 -5.48 6.11
N PRO A 96 5.18 -5.65 5.87
CA PRO A 96 6.02 -6.45 6.75
C PRO A 96 6.08 -5.84 8.15
N GLN A 97 6.37 -6.67 9.15
CA GLN A 97 6.52 -6.20 10.53
C GLN A 97 7.66 -5.19 10.63
N GLY A 98 7.42 -4.08 11.33
CA GLY A 98 8.38 -2.97 11.45
C GLY A 98 8.22 -1.87 10.39
N THR A 99 7.25 -1.98 9.49
CA THR A 99 6.92 -0.90 8.54
C THR A 99 6.41 0.35 9.28
N LYS A 100 6.87 1.52 8.86
CA LYS A 100 6.48 2.83 9.40
C LYS A 100 5.77 3.66 8.33
N VAL A 101 4.63 4.25 8.67
CA VAL A 101 3.88 5.17 7.80
C VAL A 101 3.97 6.58 8.36
N GLU A 102 4.40 7.54 7.55
CA GLU A 102 4.48 8.96 7.88
C GLU A 102 3.72 9.79 6.84
N ILE A 103 2.89 10.74 7.30
CA ILE A 103 2.11 11.61 6.42
C ILE A 103 2.77 12.99 6.32
N GLY A 104 3.08 13.40 5.10
CA GLY A 104 3.61 14.70 4.75
C GLY A 104 2.58 15.82 4.93
N ASN A 105 3.06 17.07 4.89
CA ASN A 105 2.17 18.23 5.00
C ASN A 105 1.22 18.39 3.80
N ASP A 106 1.66 17.88 2.65
CA ASP A 106 0.94 17.83 1.37
C ASP A 106 0.02 16.59 1.23
N GLY A 107 -0.16 15.85 2.33
CA GLY A 107 -0.98 14.64 2.36
C GLY A 107 -0.33 13.42 1.70
N SER A 108 0.92 13.51 1.24
CA SER A 108 1.68 12.34 0.77
C SER A 108 1.92 11.35 1.92
N ALA A 109 1.91 10.06 1.64
CA ALA A 109 2.28 9.03 2.62
C ALA A 109 3.63 8.43 2.24
N THR A 110 4.62 8.57 3.14
CA THR A 110 5.90 7.86 3.05
C THR A 110 5.83 6.58 3.85
N ILE A 111 6.06 5.46 3.20
CA ILE A 111 6.12 4.14 3.82
C ILE A 111 7.60 3.77 3.90
N THR A 112 8.11 3.53 5.11
CA THR A 112 9.48 3.07 5.33
C THR A 112 9.43 1.62 5.81
N TYR A 113 10.05 0.73 5.04
CA TYR A 113 10.12 -0.69 5.32
C TYR A 113 11.27 -1.01 6.30
N PRO A 114 11.26 -2.18 6.96
CA PRO A 114 12.31 -2.57 7.90
C PRO A 114 13.70 -2.69 7.26
N ASP A 115 13.78 -2.97 5.96
CA ASP A 115 15.03 -2.97 5.18
C ASP A 115 15.55 -1.56 4.82
N GLY A 116 14.82 -0.52 5.23
CA GLY A 116 15.12 0.88 4.96
C GLY A 116 14.70 1.38 3.57
N SER A 117 14.15 0.52 2.72
CA SER A 117 13.52 0.92 1.46
C SER A 117 12.24 1.72 1.72
N LYS A 118 11.79 2.47 0.71
CA LYS A 118 10.67 3.40 0.87
C LYS A 118 9.76 3.40 -0.35
N ASP A 119 8.47 3.49 -0.06
CA ASP A 119 7.44 3.83 -1.04
C ASP A 119 6.78 5.16 -0.71
N THR A 120 6.20 5.78 -1.74
CA THR A 120 5.48 7.04 -1.60
C THR A 120 4.15 6.98 -2.33
N ILE A 121 3.06 7.14 -1.56
CA ILE A 121 1.73 7.35 -2.12
C ILE A 121 1.50 8.86 -2.21
N LYS A 122 1.13 9.36 -3.40
CA LYS A 122 0.94 10.80 -3.63
C LYS A 122 -0.27 11.32 -2.86
N GLY A 123 -0.14 12.55 -2.35
CA GLY A 123 -1.25 13.22 -1.67
C GLY A 123 -2.50 13.36 -2.54
N SER A 124 -2.35 13.56 -3.85
CA SER A 124 -3.47 13.61 -4.81
C SER A 124 -4.36 12.36 -4.82
N ASP A 125 -3.82 11.23 -4.39
CA ASP A 125 -4.50 9.94 -4.35
C ASP A 125 -5.10 9.66 -2.96
N LEU A 126 -4.65 10.36 -1.93
CA LEU A 126 -5.06 10.19 -0.53
C LEU A 126 -5.98 11.27 0.00
N VAL A 127 -5.86 12.49 -0.51
CA VAL A 127 -6.64 13.64 -0.06
C VAL A 127 -7.31 14.35 -1.22
N GLU A 128 -8.47 14.92 -0.93
CA GLU A 128 -9.18 15.82 -1.83
C GLU A 128 -9.61 17.08 -1.08
N LYS A 129 -9.51 18.22 -1.77
CA LYS A 129 -10.01 19.47 -1.22
C LYS A 129 -11.51 19.33 -1.04
N ILE A 130 -12.02 19.76 0.11
CA ILE A 130 -13.44 20.07 0.24
C ILE A 130 -13.72 21.19 -0.76
N ALA A 131 -14.26 20.82 -1.93
CA ALA A 131 -14.81 21.82 -2.82
C ALA A 131 -15.84 22.60 -2.00
N ASP A 132 -15.72 23.93 -1.98
CA ASP A 132 -16.79 24.78 -1.50
C ASP A 132 -18.06 24.26 -2.16
N ALA A 133 -18.93 23.64 -1.37
CA ALA A 133 -20.20 23.20 -1.90
C ALA A 133 -20.85 24.44 -2.54
N PRO A 134 -21.43 24.37 -3.76
CA PRO A 134 -22.51 25.31 -4.04
C PRO A 134 -23.46 25.16 -2.85
N THR A 135 -23.75 26.26 -2.16
CA THR A 135 -24.58 26.32 -0.97
C THR A 135 -25.82 25.45 -1.16
N ARG A 136 -25.74 24.19 -0.71
CA ARG A 136 -26.92 23.38 -0.50
C ARG A 136 -27.52 23.96 0.77
N PRO A 137 -28.70 24.59 0.72
CA PRO A 137 -29.25 25.26 1.88
C PRO A 137 -29.27 24.27 3.03
N SER A 138 -28.61 24.68 4.11
CA SER A 138 -28.50 23.98 5.37
C SER A 138 -29.88 23.46 5.75
N LYS A 139 -30.08 22.14 5.70
CA LYS A 139 -31.19 21.55 6.45
C LYS A 139 -30.77 21.65 7.91
N PRO A 140 -31.41 22.51 8.72
CA PRO A 140 -30.91 22.84 10.03
C PRO A 140 -30.99 21.62 10.96
N SER A 141 -29.88 21.34 11.64
CA SER A 141 -29.84 20.54 12.85
C SER A 141 -30.74 21.21 13.89
N LYS A 142 -31.89 20.58 14.19
CA LYS A 142 -32.76 21.02 15.29
C LYS A 142 -32.18 20.53 16.62
N PRO A 143 -32.13 21.37 17.67
CA PRO A 143 -31.71 20.99 19.02
C PRO A 143 -32.76 20.12 19.73
N SER A 144 -32.28 19.42 20.76
CA SER A 144 -32.99 18.62 21.76
C SER A 144 -34.31 19.23 22.27
N LYS A 145 -35.29 18.35 22.54
CA LYS A 145 -36.58 18.56 23.24
C LYS A 145 -36.42 19.39 24.53
N GLN A 146 -37.31 20.33 24.89
CA GLN A 146 -38.65 20.20 25.54
C GLN A 146 -39.40 21.54 25.29
N ASP A 147 -40.69 21.69 24.97
CA ASP A 147 -41.93 21.17 25.56
C ASP A 147 -43.12 21.17 24.54
N LYS A 148 -44.14 20.36 24.85
CA LYS A 148 -45.47 20.23 24.18
C LYS A 148 -46.39 21.42 24.58
N PRO A 149 -47.54 21.77 23.89
CA PRO A 149 -48.57 20.82 23.40
C PRO A 149 -49.36 21.15 22.09
N ALA A 150 -49.93 20.06 21.55
CA ALA A 150 -51.19 19.87 20.81
C ALA A 150 -51.64 20.84 19.68
N LYS A 151 -52.02 20.30 18.50
CA LYS A 151 -53.41 19.92 18.14
C LYS A 151 -53.60 19.71 16.61
N ASN A 152 -53.81 18.44 16.23
CA ASN A 152 -54.70 17.87 15.18
C ASN A 152 -54.63 18.26 13.67
N LEU A 153 -54.19 17.26 12.85
CA LEU A 153 -54.83 16.53 11.70
C LEU A 153 -55.59 17.30 10.58
N PRO A 154 -55.76 16.78 9.32
CA PRO A 154 -55.60 15.37 8.85
C PRO A 154 -55.10 15.04 7.40
N LYS A 155 -54.88 13.71 7.19
CA LYS A 155 -55.04 12.83 5.98
C LYS A 155 -54.32 13.18 4.66
N ALA A 156 -53.81 12.25 3.82
CA ALA A 156 -53.93 10.78 3.61
C ALA A 156 -52.65 10.30 2.86
N GLY A 157 -52.27 9.02 2.70
CA GLY A 157 -52.85 7.73 3.08
C GLY A 157 -51.74 6.64 3.13
N ILE A 158 -51.75 5.76 4.14
CA ILE A 158 -52.19 4.33 4.13
C ILE A 158 -51.48 3.48 3.06
N GLU A 159 -50.86 2.32 3.31
CA GLU A 159 -51.04 1.19 4.25
C GLU A 159 -49.81 0.25 4.00
N SER A 160 -49.35 -0.72 4.79
CA SER A 160 -49.92 -1.49 5.88
C SER A 160 -48.79 -2.14 6.69
N GLU A 161 -48.94 -2.18 8.00
CA GLU A 161 -48.49 -3.31 8.82
C GLU A 161 -49.62 -4.35 8.77
N ALA A 162 -49.32 -5.61 8.43
CA ALA A 162 -50.24 -6.71 8.68
C ALA A 162 -49.48 -8.03 8.87
N MET A 163 -49.56 -8.50 10.11
CA MET A 163 -49.44 -9.87 10.55
C MET A 163 -50.19 -10.85 9.63
N MET A 164 -49.51 -11.88 9.12
CA MET A 164 -50.15 -13.16 8.80
C MET A 164 -49.22 -14.32 9.18
N MET A 165 -49.65 -15.07 10.19
CA MET A 165 -49.32 -16.48 10.30
C MET A 165 -49.84 -17.20 9.05
N ALA A 166 -49.00 -18.00 8.40
CA ALA A 166 -49.45 -19.15 7.62
C ALA A 166 -48.38 -20.25 7.67
N ALA A 167 -48.80 -21.38 8.23
CA ALA A 167 -48.05 -22.61 8.32
C ALA A 167 -48.09 -23.42 7.00
N ALA A 168 -47.13 -24.36 6.90
CA ALA A 168 -47.17 -25.64 6.18
C ALA A 168 -46.99 -25.67 4.64
N ALA A 169 -45.84 -26.21 4.20
CA ALA A 169 -45.68 -27.38 3.30
C ALA A 169 -44.19 -27.53 2.92
N LEU A 170 -43.37 -28.37 3.58
CA LEU A 170 -43.10 -29.80 3.29
C LEU A 170 -42.57 -30.12 1.88
N SER A 171 -41.34 -30.67 1.87
CA SER A 171 -40.80 -31.65 0.91
C SER A 171 -40.25 -31.04 -0.40
N THR A 172 -39.05 -31.39 -0.91
CA THR A 172 -38.48 -32.74 -1.05
C THR A 172 -36.95 -32.74 -1.17
N LEU A 173 -36.33 -33.70 -0.49
CA LEU A 173 -35.23 -34.59 -0.92
C LEU A 173 -34.22 -34.16 -2.01
N GLY A 174 -32.94 -34.37 -1.66
CA GLY A 174 -31.88 -34.83 -2.57
C GLY A 174 -30.81 -33.76 -2.86
N GLY A 175 -29.50 -33.98 -2.72
CA GLY A 175 -28.68 -35.14 -2.31
C GLY A 175 -27.35 -34.56 -1.82
N LEU A 176 -26.72 -35.11 -0.78
CA LEU A 176 -25.69 -36.14 -0.89
C LEU A 176 -24.89 -36.07 -2.20
N TYR A 177 -23.71 -35.44 -2.18
CA TYR A 177 -22.58 -35.95 -2.96
C TYR A 177 -21.26 -35.72 -2.23
N VAL A 178 -20.83 -36.78 -1.55
CA VAL A 178 -19.42 -37.04 -1.22
C VAL A 178 -18.71 -37.38 -2.53
N SER A 179 -17.53 -36.81 -2.78
CA SER A 179 -16.54 -37.43 -3.65
C SER A 179 -15.14 -37.25 -3.08
N LYS A 180 -14.77 -38.26 -2.30
CA LYS A 180 -13.41 -38.69 -2.06
C LYS A 180 -12.99 -39.50 -3.29
N LYS A 181 -11.95 -39.08 -4.01
CA LYS A 181 -11.20 -40.01 -4.86
C LYS A 181 -9.71 -39.69 -4.83
N LYS A 182 -9.08 -40.33 -3.84
CA LYS A 182 -7.68 -40.72 -3.83
C LYS A 182 -7.43 -41.58 -5.08
N LYS A 183 -6.44 -41.22 -5.90
CA LYS A 183 -5.92 -42.04 -6.98
C LYS A 183 -4.41 -42.15 -6.75
N GLU A 184 -4.05 -43.18 -6.00
CA GLU A 184 -2.73 -43.79 -6.04
C GLU A 184 -2.81 -45.02 -6.97
N ASP A 185 -1.66 -45.32 -7.57
CA ASP A 185 -1.23 -46.54 -8.27
C ASP A 185 -1.73 -46.84 -9.69
N GLU A 186 -0.79 -46.82 -10.64
CA GLU A 186 -0.04 -47.98 -11.20
C GLU A 186 1.08 -47.36 -12.09
N ARG A 187 2.39 -47.65 -12.02
CA ARG A 187 3.16 -48.91 -12.11
C ARG A 187 2.77 -49.82 -13.25
#